data_AF-A0A7K6N0D7-F1
#
_entry.id   AF-A0A7K6N0D7-F1
#
_cell.length_a   1.000
_cell.length_b   1.000
_cell.length_c   1.000
_cell.angle_alpha   90.00
_cell.angle_beta   90.00
_cell.angle_gamma   90.00
#
_symmetry.space_group_name_H-M   'P 1'
#
loop_
_entity.id
_entity.type
_entity.pdbx_description
1 polymer ?
#
loop_
_entity_poly.entity_id
_entity_poly.type
_entity_poly.pdbx_seq_one_letter_code
_entity_poly.pdbx_strand_id
1 'polypeptide(L)'
;LKIFLRTKITNLIGILCFCGCFQGTLKGFDQTINLILDESHERVFSSSQGVEQVVLGLYIVRGDNVAVIGEIDEETDSALDLGNIRAEPLNSVVH
;
A
#
# COMPACT_ATOMS: atom_id res chain seq x y z
N LEU A 1 2.57 -10.50 12.07
CA LEU A 1 3.27 -9.78 10.97
C LEU A 1 4.51 -10.49 10.41
N LYS A 2 5.34 -11.18 11.21
CA LYS A 2 6.67 -11.69 10.80
C LYS A 2 6.69 -12.90 9.82
N ILE A 3 5.55 -13.44 9.38
CA ILE A 3 5.48 -14.77 8.74
C ILE A 3 5.02 -14.74 7.27
N PHE A 4 4.41 -13.67 6.74
CA PHE A 4 3.77 -13.75 5.41
C PHE A 4 4.62 -13.26 4.23
N LEU A 5 5.63 -12.42 4.46
CA LEU A 5 6.39 -11.77 3.37
C LEU A 5 7.36 -12.70 2.62
N ARG A 6 7.81 -13.80 3.26
CA ARG A 6 8.87 -14.65 2.71
C ARG A 6 8.45 -15.44 1.47
N THR A 7 7.15 -15.59 1.22
CA THR A 7 6.59 -16.36 0.09
C THR A 7 6.07 -15.47 -1.04
N LYS A 8 6.21 -14.14 -0.93
CA LYS A 8 5.48 -13.16 -1.77
C LYS A 8 6.38 -12.14 -2.47
N ILE A 9 7.68 -12.42 -2.57
CA ILE A 9 8.66 -11.58 -3.27
C ILE A 9 8.38 -11.68 -4.77
N THR A 10 7.49 -10.81 -5.28
CA THR A 10 7.11 -10.50 -6.69
C THR A 10 5.62 -10.19 -6.85
N ASN A 11 4.80 -10.34 -5.80
CA ASN A 11 3.37 -10.06 -5.90
C ASN A 11 3.07 -8.58 -5.68
N LEU A 12 1.93 -8.13 -6.21
CA LEU A 12 1.34 -6.85 -5.88
C LEU A 12 0.91 -6.87 -4.40
N ILE A 13 1.38 -5.89 -3.64
CA ILE A 13 1.02 -5.74 -2.23
C ILE A 13 0.44 -4.36 -1.96
N GLY A 14 -0.52 -4.34 -1.04
CA GLY A 14 -1.04 -3.15 -0.41
C GLY A 14 -0.38 -2.94 0.93
N ILE A 15 0.10 -1.74 1.18
CA ILE A 15 0.73 -1.34 2.42
C ILE A 15 -0.08 -0.22 3.03
N LEU A 16 -0.59 -0.44 4.24
CA LEU A 16 -1.19 0.60 5.05
C LEU A 16 -0.11 1.19 5.97
N CYS A 17 0.19 2.47 5.77
CA CYS A 17 1.10 3.24 6.62
C CYS A 17 0.32 4.28 7.43
N PHE A 18 1.00 4.87 8.42
CA PHE A 18 0.45 5.95 9.27
C PHE A 18 -0.11 7.15 8.48
N CYS A 19 0.40 7.42 7.28
CA CYS A 19 0.03 8.58 6.48
C CYS A 19 -0.97 8.27 5.35
N GLY A 20 -1.22 7.00 5.03
CA GLY A 20 -2.00 6.65 3.84
C GLY A 20 -1.81 5.20 3.40
N CYS A 21 -2.47 4.85 2.29
CA CYS A 21 -2.42 3.52 1.70
C CYS A 21 -1.56 3.54 0.44
N PHE A 22 -0.50 2.74 0.42
CA PHE A 22 0.40 2.59 -0.70
C PHE A 22 0.17 1.23 -1.35
N GLN A 23 0.35 1.15 -2.65
CA GLN A 23 0.33 -0.10 -3.38
C GLN A 23 1.52 -0.16 -4.31
N GLY A 24 2.01 -1.36 -4.57
CA GLY A 24 3.10 -1.57 -5.52
C GLY A 24 3.62 -2.99 -5.47
N THR A 25 4.56 -3.30 -6.35
CA THR A 25 5.16 -4.63 -6.41
C THR A 25 6.32 -4.71 -5.42
N LEU A 26 6.25 -5.65 -4.47
CA LEU A 26 7.33 -5.87 -3.52
C LEU A 26 8.54 -6.50 -4.22
N LYS A 27 9.62 -5.72 -4.37
CA LYS A 27 10.89 -6.24 -4.91
C LYS A 27 11.80 -6.82 -3.84
N GLY A 28 11.72 -6.29 -2.62
CA GLY A 28 12.58 -6.75 -1.53
C GLY A 28 12.19 -6.19 -0.18
N PHE A 29 12.62 -6.86 0.87
CA PHE A 29 12.46 -6.42 2.24
C PHE A 29 13.68 -6.77 3.09
N ASP A 30 13.89 -6.04 4.18
CA ASP A 30 14.96 -6.27 5.15
C ASP A 30 14.43 -6.85 6.48
N GLN A 31 15.32 -7.29 7.39
CA GLN A 31 14.96 -7.78 8.74
C GLN A 31 14.21 -6.75 9.58
N THR A 32 14.41 -5.46 9.27
CA THR A 32 13.74 -4.31 9.90
C THR A 32 12.39 -3.96 9.26
N ILE A 33 11.89 -4.78 8.32
CA ILE A 33 10.63 -4.55 7.59
C ILE A 33 10.68 -3.27 6.73
N ASN A 34 11.88 -2.81 6.36
CA ASN A 34 12.02 -1.84 5.27
C ASN A 34 11.62 -2.54 3.96
N LEU A 35 10.73 -1.91 3.18
CA LEU A 35 10.18 -2.48 1.95
C LEU A 35 10.65 -1.66 0.74
N ILE A 36 10.97 -2.37 -0.34
CA ILE A 36 11.27 -1.78 -1.63
C ILE A 36 10.11 -2.11 -2.55
N LEU A 37 9.40 -1.07 -2.98
CA LEU A 37 8.27 -1.15 -3.90
C LEU A 37 8.67 -0.59 -5.25
N ASP A 38 8.28 -1.30 -6.29
CA ASP A 38 8.34 -0.84 -7.67
C ASP A 38 6.94 -0.52 -8.16
N GLU A 39 6.85 0.36 -9.17
CA GLU A 39 5.57 0.80 -9.76
C GLU A 39 4.54 1.17 -8.68
N SER A 40 4.98 1.92 -7.68
CA SER A 40 4.16 2.23 -6.52
C SER A 40 3.24 3.42 -6.72
N HIS A 41 2.07 3.34 -6.10
CA HIS A 41 1.01 4.33 -6.14
C HIS A 41 0.50 4.61 -4.71
N GLU A 42 0.27 5.87 -4.39
CA GLU A 42 -0.42 6.28 -3.17
C GLU A 42 -1.90 6.48 -3.46
N ARG A 43 -2.77 5.85 -2.66
CA ARG A 43 -4.23 6.02 -2.73
C ARG A 43 -4.68 7.00 -1.65
N VAL A 44 -5.10 8.18 -2.09
CA VAL A 44 -5.67 9.22 -1.22
C VAL A 44 -7.19 9.11 -1.24
N PHE A 45 -7.76 8.75 -0.10
CA PHE A 45 -9.20 8.64 0.07
C PHE A 45 -9.78 9.98 0.53
N SER A 46 -10.88 10.38 -0.11
CA SER A 46 -11.62 11.59 0.23
C SER A 46 -13.11 11.29 0.34
N SER A 47 -13.80 12.03 1.21
CA SER A 47 -15.26 11.90 1.36
C SER A 47 -16.03 12.58 0.24
N SER A 48 -15.43 13.62 -0.37
CA SER A 48 -16.04 14.47 -1.39
C SER A 48 -15.67 14.12 -2.83
N GLN A 49 -14.51 13.49 -3.04
CA GLN A 49 -13.97 13.13 -4.36
C GLN A 49 -13.57 11.66 -4.35
N GLY A 50 -13.52 11.05 -5.54
CA GLY A 50 -13.07 9.66 -5.69
C GLY A 50 -11.61 9.48 -5.25
N VAL A 51 -11.18 8.22 -5.15
CA VAL A 51 -9.80 7.90 -4.75
C VAL A 51 -8.83 8.48 -5.77
N GLU A 52 -7.90 9.30 -5.28
CA GLU A 52 -6.81 9.81 -6.10
C GLU A 52 -5.62 8.85 -6.03
N GLN A 53 -5.01 8.58 -7.18
CA GLN A 53 -3.83 7.73 -7.29
C GLN A 53 -2.62 8.57 -7.69
N VAL A 54 -1.69 8.72 -6.76
CA VAL A 54 -0.43 9.45 -7.01
C VAL A 54 0.66 8.44 -7.35
N VAL A 55 1.22 8.53 -8.56
CA VAL A 55 2.30 7.63 -9.00
C VAL A 55 3.62 8.06 -8.37
N LEU A 56 4.28 7.13 -7.67
CA LEU A 56 5.59 7.33 -7.04
C LEU A 56 6.70 6.58 -7.78
N GLY A 57 6.37 5.45 -8.43
CA GLY A 57 7.35 4.61 -9.12
C GLY A 57 8.16 3.77 -8.13
N LEU A 58 9.50 3.85 -8.16
CA LEU A 58 10.34 3.15 -7.19
C LEU A 58 10.32 3.88 -5.84
N TYR A 59 9.76 3.25 -4.80
CA TYR A 59 9.60 3.84 -3.47
C TYR A 59 10.10 2.90 -2.37
N ILE A 60 10.79 3.46 -1.39
CA ILE A 60 11.31 2.73 -0.23
C ILE A 60 10.52 3.14 1.00
N VAL A 61 9.81 2.17 1.59
CA VAL A 61 9.06 2.38 2.83
C VAL A 61 9.89 1.94 4.01
N ARG A 62 10.04 2.83 4.99
CA ARG A 62 10.72 2.51 6.25
C ARG A 62 9.82 1.65 7.12
N GLY A 63 10.34 0.53 7.64
CA GLY A 63 9.57 -0.45 8.40
C GLY A 63 8.93 0.11 9.67
N ASP A 64 9.52 1.16 10.27
CA ASP A 64 8.95 1.88 11.42
C ASP A 64 7.59 2.52 11.12
N ASN A 65 7.32 2.85 9.85
CA ASN A 65 6.08 3.50 9.40
C ASN A 65 5.03 2.50 8.89
N VAL A 66 5.40 1.22 8.74
CA VAL A 66 4.53 0.18 8.20
C VAL A 66 3.64 -0.35 9.31
N ALA A 67 2.32 -0.17 9.16
CA ALA A 67 1.34 -0.72 10.10
C ALA A 67 0.90 -2.12 9.65
N VAL A 68 0.45 -2.25 8.40
CA VAL A 68 -0.11 -3.49 7.85
C VAL A 68 0.36 -3.68 6.41
N ILE A 69 0.62 -4.93 6.04
CA ILE A 69 0.89 -5.34 4.67
C ILE A 69 -0.11 -6.43 4.30
N GLY A 70 -0.84 -6.21 3.22
CA GLY A 70 -1.79 -7.15 2.63
C GLY A 70 -1.37 -7.50 1.20
N GLU A 71 -1.64 -8.73 0.79
CA GLU A 71 -1.53 -9.11 -0.61
C GLU A 71 -2.76 -8.60 -1.36
N ILE A 72 -2.54 -8.10 -2.57
CA ILE A 72 -3.62 -7.63 -3.44
C ILE A 72 -3.67 -8.55 -4.65
N ASP A 73 -4.88 -8.97 -4.98
CA ASP A 73 -5.17 -9.67 -6.22
C ASP A 73 -5.37 -8.64 -7.34
N GLU A 74 -4.50 -8.67 -8.35
CA GLU A 74 -4.40 -7.65 -9.40
C GLU A 74 -5.64 -7.64 -10.32
N GLU A 75 -6.28 -8.79 -10.51
CA GLU A 75 -7.51 -8.95 -11.27
C GLU A 75 -8.69 -8.29 -10.54
N THR A 76 -8.76 -8.51 -9.23
CA THR A 76 -9.75 -7.87 -8.35
C THR A 76 -9.54 -6.37 -8.24
N ASP A 77 -8.29 -5.91 -8.10
CA ASP A 77 -7.98 -4.49 -7.95
C ASP A 77 -8.27 -3.69 -9.23
N SER A 78 -7.97 -4.26 -10.39
CA SER A 78 -8.29 -3.66 -11.69
C SER A 78 -9.80 -3.56 -11.95
N ALA A 79 -10.60 -4.43 -11.32
CA ALA A 79 -12.06 -4.41 -11.41
C ALA A 79 -12.71 -3.41 -10.43
N LEU A 80 -11.97 -2.84 -9.48
CA LEU A 80 -12.50 -1.86 -8.54
C LEU A 80 -12.60 -0.47 -9.17
N ASP A 81 -13.80 0.11 -9.14
CA ASP A 81 -14.04 1.47 -9.61
C ASP A 81 -13.61 2.50 -8.55
N LEU A 82 -12.31 2.81 -8.56
CA LEU A 82 -11.67 3.69 -7.58
C LEU A 82 -12.19 5.13 -7.64
N GLY A 83 -12.71 5.56 -8.79
CA GLY A 83 -13.34 6.88 -8.96
C GLY A 83 -14.67 7.04 -8.21
N ASN A 84 -15.39 5.94 -7.94
CA ASN A 84 -16.65 5.96 -7.18
C ASN A 84 -16.50 5.55 -5.72
N ILE A 85 -15.34 5.02 -5.31
CA ILE A 85 -15.08 4.69 -3.92
C ILE A 85 -14.90 5.99 -3.12
N ARG A 86 -15.80 6.21 -2.16
CA ARG A 86 -15.75 7.33 -1.21
C ARG A 86 -15.55 6.76 0.18
N ALA A 87 -14.48 7.20 0.83
CA ALA A 87 -14.17 6.82 2.19
C ALA A 87 -13.62 8.03 2.93
N GLU A 88 -13.92 8.09 4.23
CA GLU A 88 -13.29 9.05 5.12
C GLU A 88 -11.76 8.84 5.12
N PRO A 89 -10.97 9.91 5.28
CA PRO A 89 -9.52 9.80 5.40
C PRO A 89 -9.14 8.81 6.49
N LEU A 90 -8.08 8.04 6.23
CA LEU A 90 -7.55 7.10 7.22
C LEU A 90 -7.03 7.86 8.44
N ASN A 91 -7.46 7.43 9.62
CA ASN A 91 -6.91 7.96 10.87
C ASN A 91 -5.44 7.56 10.99
N SER A 92 -4.63 8.50 11.46
CA SER A 92 -3.24 8.25 11.79
C SER A 92 -3.12 7.21 12.92
N VAL A 93 -2.17 6.28 12.80
CA VAL A 93 -1.94 5.25 13.85
C VAL A 93 -1.37 5.92 15.10
N VAL A 94 -2.20 6.10 16.13
CA VAL A 94 -1.76 6.68 17.42
C VAL A 94 -0.89 5.65 18.15
N HIS A 95 0.34 6.06 18.51
CA HIS A 95 1.32 5.25 19.24
C HIS A 95 1.03 5.24 20.74
#